data_AF-A0A9D7NSC3-F1
#
_entry.id   AF-A0A9D7NSC3-F1
#
_cell.length_a   1.000
_cell.length_b   1.000
_cell.length_c   1.000
_cell.angle_alpha   90.00
_cell.angle_beta   90.00
_cell.angle_gamma   90.00
#
_symmetry.space_group_name_H-M   'P 1'
#
loop_
_entity.id
_entity.type
_entity.pdbx_description
1 polymer ?
#
loop_
_entity_poly.entity_id
_entity_poly.type
_entity_poly.pdbx_seq_one_letter_code
_entity_poly.pdbx_strand_id
1 'polypeptide(L)'
;MAAKAKIPFLPPARPRRSRESIEALARAAGVTAAVYLVGIRGYYHDNHGDNERGLYDDALFLVTPQSFIAFNANVDPSVFRRGIAKLKNGLWSYKVGTHGLSKPKSQQYTALVQAAEVTVIRDGEGPDTGMFGINIHRGGNSGTSSLGCQTIHPSQWEAFIGMVRSESARQNQRIIPYLLTE
;
A
#
# COMPACT_ATOMS: atom_id res chain seq x y z
N MET A 1 31.70 11.14 9.41
CA MET A 1 30.28 10.98 9.03
C MET A 1 29.69 9.89 9.90
N ALA A 2 28.61 10.15 10.63
CA ALA A 2 27.93 9.10 11.38
C ALA A 2 27.31 8.10 10.39
N ALA A 3 27.44 6.80 10.64
CA ALA A 3 26.77 5.79 9.83
C ALA A 3 25.25 5.98 9.94
N LYS A 4 24.54 6.09 8.81
CA LYS A 4 23.07 6.06 8.80
C LYS A 4 22.61 4.78 9.50
N ALA A 5 21.72 4.90 10.46
CA ALA A 5 21.11 3.75 11.09
C ALA A 5 20.34 2.95 10.03
N LYS A 6 20.67 1.67 9.86
CA LYS A 6 20.00 0.81 8.89
C LYS A 6 18.55 0.60 9.33
N ILE A 7 17.60 0.84 8.44
CA ILE A 7 16.19 0.56 8.71
C ILE A 7 16.01 -0.96 8.83
N PRO A 8 15.34 -1.47 9.87
CA PRO A 8 15.06 -2.89 10.00
C PRO A 8 14.04 -3.34 8.94
N PHE A 9 14.05 -4.64 8.62
CA PHE A 9 13.09 -5.23 7.67
C PHE A 9 11.63 -4.87 7.98
N LEU A 10 11.27 -4.89 9.26
CA LEU A 10 10.01 -4.38 9.77
C LEU A 10 10.34 -3.36 10.88
N PRO A 11 9.98 -2.07 10.71
CA PRO A 11 10.12 -1.07 11.76
C PRO A 11 9.35 -1.49 13.02
N PRO A 12 9.95 -1.37 14.23
CA PRO A 12 9.36 -1.87 15.47
C PRO A 12 8.13 -1.08 15.91
N ALA A 13 8.01 0.16 15.45
CA ALA A 13 6.85 1.01 15.65
C ALA A 13 6.03 1.11 14.37
N ARG A 14 4.72 1.32 14.52
CA ARG A 14 3.83 1.71 13.43
C ARG A 14 4.06 3.19 13.05
N PRO A 15 3.68 3.59 11.83
CA PRO A 15 3.82 4.98 11.39
C PRO A 15 3.06 5.93 12.31
N ARG A 16 3.61 7.13 12.52
CA ARG A 16 3.03 8.17 13.37
C ARG A 16 2.90 9.47 12.59
N ARG A 17 1.69 9.76 12.10
CA ARG A 17 1.35 11.04 11.49
C ARG A 17 -0.02 11.45 11.99
N SER A 18 -0.27 12.75 12.13
CA SER A 18 -1.57 13.22 12.59
C SER A 18 -2.64 12.93 11.55
N ARG A 19 -3.87 12.71 12.01
CA ARG A 19 -5.03 12.50 11.14
C ARG A 19 -5.19 13.70 10.21
N GLU A 20 -5.10 14.91 10.75
CA GLU A 20 -5.27 16.17 10.04
C GLU A 20 -4.29 16.29 8.86
N SER A 21 -3.03 15.88 9.05
CA SER A 21 -2.02 15.92 7.99
C SER A 21 -2.32 14.90 6.88
N ILE A 22 -2.74 13.69 7.22
CA ILE A 22 -3.09 12.67 6.23
C ILE A 22 -4.35 13.07 5.45
N GLU A 23 -5.36 13.58 6.15
CA GLU A 23 -6.59 14.04 5.50
C GLU A 23 -6.33 15.26 4.60
N ALA A 24 -5.38 16.14 4.95
CA ALA A 24 -5.00 17.26 4.09
C ALA A 24 -4.39 16.77 2.77
N LEU A 25 -3.50 15.77 2.80
CA LEU A 25 -2.97 15.13 1.59
C LEU A 25 -4.08 14.52 0.74
N ALA A 26 -4.99 13.78 1.38
CA ALA A 26 -6.12 13.15 0.69
C ALA A 26 -7.05 14.19 0.04
N ARG A 27 -7.40 15.27 0.75
CA ARG A 27 -8.22 16.37 0.21
C ARG A 27 -7.53 17.07 -0.96
N ALA A 28 -6.24 17.35 -0.85
CA ALA A 28 -5.46 17.97 -1.91
C ALA A 28 -5.42 17.10 -3.19
N ALA A 29 -5.44 15.77 -3.03
CA ALA A 29 -5.51 14.82 -4.13
C ALA A 29 -6.95 14.57 -4.66
N GLY A 30 -7.97 15.24 -4.09
CA GLY A 30 -9.37 15.10 -4.51
C GLY A 30 -10.12 13.90 -3.94
N VAL A 31 -9.65 13.30 -2.84
CA VAL A 31 -10.37 12.22 -2.15
C VAL A 31 -11.62 12.77 -1.47
N THR A 32 -12.78 12.23 -1.83
CA THR A 32 -14.09 12.59 -1.24
C THR A 32 -14.79 11.44 -0.53
N ALA A 33 -14.25 10.22 -0.65
CA ALA A 33 -14.83 9.02 -0.05
C ALA A 33 -14.68 9.02 1.48
N ALA A 34 -15.60 8.35 2.17
CA ALA A 34 -15.57 8.23 3.63
C ALA A 34 -14.48 7.27 4.12
N VAL A 35 -14.22 6.19 3.36
CA VAL A 35 -13.17 5.20 3.64
C VAL A 35 -12.11 5.28 2.56
N TYR A 36 -10.86 5.54 2.93
CA TYR A 36 -9.77 5.61 1.96
C TYR A 36 -8.44 5.27 2.60
N LEU A 37 -7.46 5.05 1.74
CA LEU A 37 -6.10 4.72 2.10
C LEU A 37 -5.15 5.82 1.63
N VAL A 38 -4.13 6.10 2.44
CA VAL A 38 -3.00 6.95 2.06
C VAL A 38 -1.71 6.17 2.30
N GLY A 39 -0.98 5.88 1.23
CA GLY A 39 0.35 5.29 1.26
C GLY A 39 1.42 6.37 1.15
N ILE A 40 2.43 6.29 2.01
CA ILE A 40 3.60 7.18 1.97
C ILE A 40 4.82 6.30 1.73
N ARG A 41 5.44 6.49 0.57
CA ARG A 41 6.67 5.82 0.19
C ARG A 41 7.85 6.38 0.98
N GLY A 42 8.77 5.53 1.40
CA GLY A 42 9.99 5.92 2.11
C GLY A 42 9.72 6.56 3.46
N TYR A 43 8.60 6.21 4.12
CA TYR A 43 8.13 6.90 5.33
C TYR A 43 9.16 6.90 6.47
N TYR A 44 9.93 5.82 6.61
CA TYR A 44 10.94 5.69 7.67
C TYR A 44 12.33 6.23 7.28
N HIS A 45 12.47 6.80 6.08
CA HIS A 45 13.72 7.39 5.61
C HIS A 45 13.75 8.89 5.83
N ASP A 46 14.91 9.41 6.24
CA ASP A 46 15.13 10.86 6.36
C ASP A 46 15.06 11.57 5.00
N ASN A 47 15.41 10.85 3.93
CA ASN A 47 15.29 11.29 2.56
C ASN A 47 14.41 10.30 1.80
N HIS A 48 13.22 10.75 1.39
CA HIS A 48 12.24 9.93 0.65
C HIS A 48 12.78 9.36 -0.67
N GLY A 49 13.91 9.88 -1.19
CA GLY A 49 14.64 9.32 -2.33
C GLY A 49 15.43 8.03 -2.04
N ASP A 50 15.59 7.64 -0.77
CA ASP A 50 16.37 6.48 -0.33
C ASP A 50 15.49 5.23 -0.08
N ASN A 51 14.24 5.19 -0.55
CA ASN A 51 13.33 4.07 -0.31
C ASN A 51 13.93 2.72 -0.73
N GLU A 52 13.92 1.73 0.17
CA GLU A 52 14.53 0.42 -0.07
C GLU A 52 13.49 -0.60 -0.52
N ARG A 53 13.79 -1.34 -1.59
CA ARG A 53 12.90 -2.42 -2.05
C ARG A 53 13.01 -3.64 -1.14
N GLY A 54 11.85 -4.25 -0.85
CA GLY A 54 11.80 -5.48 -0.08
C GLY A 54 11.79 -5.29 1.43
N LEU A 55 11.53 -4.07 1.91
CA LEU A 55 11.32 -3.74 3.32
C LEU A 55 9.91 -3.22 3.58
N TYR A 56 9.49 -3.25 4.84
CA TYR A 56 8.25 -2.62 5.31
C TYR A 56 8.50 -1.18 5.82
N ASP A 57 9.32 -0.43 5.09
CA ASP A 57 9.79 0.93 5.37
C ASP A 57 8.88 2.03 4.80
N ASP A 58 7.78 1.64 4.19
CA ASP A 58 6.70 2.51 3.79
C ASP A 58 5.60 2.54 4.87
N ALA A 59 4.66 3.48 4.71
CA ALA A 59 3.49 3.58 5.57
C ALA A 59 2.20 3.47 4.76
N LEU A 60 1.19 2.88 5.39
CA LEU A 60 -0.18 2.90 4.87
C LEU A 60 -1.15 3.29 5.98
N PHE A 61 -1.92 4.35 5.76
CA PHE A 61 -2.90 4.88 6.68
C PHE A 61 -4.31 4.55 6.18
N LEU A 62 -5.13 3.94 7.03
CA LEU A 62 -6.56 3.77 6.83
C LEU A 62 -7.28 4.92 7.52
N VAL A 63 -8.05 5.68 6.74
CA VAL A 63 -8.91 6.75 7.25
C VAL A 63 -10.36 6.37 7.05
N THR A 64 -11.13 6.42 8.13
CA THR A 64 -12.59 6.23 8.13
C THR A 64 -13.25 7.29 9.00
N PRO A 65 -14.58 7.43 8.98
CA PRO A 65 -15.24 8.38 9.86
C PRO A 65 -15.01 8.05 11.35
N GLN A 66 -14.90 6.76 11.70
CA GLN A 66 -14.73 6.30 13.09
C GLN A 66 -13.27 6.10 13.50
N SER A 67 -12.37 5.80 12.56
CA SER A 67 -11.04 5.29 12.87
C SER A 67 -9.95 5.93 12.00
N PHE A 68 -8.76 6.07 12.58
CA PHE A 68 -7.55 6.47 11.90
C PHE A 68 -6.40 5.59 12.38
N ILE A 69 -5.88 4.72 11.50
CA ILE A 69 -4.93 3.66 11.88
C ILE A 69 -3.83 3.55 10.84
N ALA A 70 -2.60 3.39 11.29
CA ALA A 70 -1.43 3.24 10.45
C ALA A 70 -0.87 1.82 10.48
N PHE A 71 -0.23 1.42 9.38
CA PHE A 71 0.37 0.11 9.17
C PHE A 71 1.76 0.26 8.56
N ASN A 72 2.69 -0.60 8.97
CA ASN A 72 3.94 -0.78 8.25
C ASN A 72 3.63 -1.46 6.92
N ALA A 73 4.15 -0.88 5.84
CA ALA A 73 3.82 -1.28 4.49
C ALA A 73 5.07 -1.37 3.63
N ASN A 74 4.93 -2.07 2.51
CA ASN A 74 5.83 -2.05 1.37
C ASN A 74 4.97 -1.61 0.17
N VAL A 75 5.28 -0.50 -0.48
CA VAL A 75 4.53 0.01 -1.64
C VAL A 75 5.31 -0.10 -2.95
N ASP A 76 6.54 -0.59 -2.90
CA ASP A 76 7.40 -0.85 -4.05
C ASP A 76 7.59 -2.36 -4.30
N PRO A 77 8.00 -2.79 -5.50
CA PRO A 77 8.31 -4.22 -5.73
C PRO A 77 9.50 -4.67 -4.86
N SER A 78 9.57 -5.98 -4.56
CA SER A 78 10.61 -6.51 -3.65
C SER A 78 12.01 -6.53 -4.26
N VAL A 79 12.11 -6.46 -5.59
CA VAL A 79 13.37 -6.67 -6.33
C VAL A 79 13.53 -5.61 -7.41
N PHE A 80 14.77 -5.41 -7.85
CA PHE A 80 15.09 -4.67 -9.07
C PHE A 80 15.26 -5.66 -10.22
N ARG A 81 14.43 -5.51 -11.25
CA ARG A 81 14.48 -6.36 -12.46
C ARG A 81 13.84 -5.61 -13.60
N ARG A 82 14.47 -5.59 -14.77
CA ARG A 82 13.90 -4.96 -15.97
C ARG A 82 12.45 -5.38 -16.19
N GLY A 83 11.58 -4.40 -16.44
CA GLY A 83 10.15 -4.59 -16.66
C GLY A 83 9.30 -4.79 -15.40
N ILE A 84 9.90 -4.88 -14.20
CA ILE A 84 9.13 -5.00 -12.95
C ILE A 84 8.36 -3.71 -12.69
N ALA A 85 7.09 -3.86 -12.29
CA ALA A 85 6.21 -2.73 -12.07
C ALA A 85 6.46 -2.09 -10.70
N LYS A 86 6.55 -0.76 -10.67
CA LYS A 86 6.43 0.06 -9.46
C LYS A 86 5.24 1.00 -9.63
N LEU A 87 4.26 0.95 -8.74
CA LEU A 87 3.07 1.80 -8.85
C LEU A 87 3.48 3.29 -8.80
N LYS A 88 3.03 4.07 -9.79
CA LYS A 88 3.30 5.50 -9.84
C LYS A 88 2.53 6.20 -8.71
N ASN A 89 3.10 7.27 -8.15
CA ASN A 89 2.36 8.14 -7.22
C ASN A 89 1.11 8.69 -7.91
N GLY A 90 0.01 8.74 -7.16
CA GLY A 90 -1.28 9.11 -7.69
C GLY A 90 -2.44 8.58 -6.85
N LEU A 91 -3.65 8.95 -7.28
CA LEU A 91 -4.89 8.47 -6.70
C LEU A 91 -5.43 7.29 -7.53
N TRP A 92 -5.56 6.14 -6.90
CA TRP A 92 -5.93 4.88 -7.55
C TRP A 92 -7.20 4.29 -6.94
N SER A 93 -7.97 3.55 -7.74
CA SER A 93 -9.23 2.93 -7.28
C SER A 93 -9.03 1.46 -6.98
N TYR A 94 -9.37 1.07 -5.75
CA TYR A 94 -9.35 -0.32 -5.28
C TYR A 94 -10.73 -0.78 -4.83
N LYS A 95 -10.90 -2.08 -4.66
CA LYS A 95 -12.10 -2.69 -4.06
C LYS A 95 -11.71 -3.92 -3.28
N VAL A 96 -12.55 -4.31 -2.31
CA VAL A 96 -12.42 -5.60 -1.65
C VAL A 96 -12.63 -6.71 -2.70
N GLY A 97 -11.71 -7.66 -2.76
CA GLY A 97 -11.76 -8.78 -3.69
C GLY A 97 -10.88 -9.94 -3.24
N THR A 98 -10.65 -10.88 -4.14
CA THR A 98 -9.85 -12.08 -3.87
C THR A 98 -8.46 -11.98 -4.49
N HIS A 99 -7.42 -12.17 -3.69
CA HIS A 99 -6.05 -12.31 -4.16
C HIS A 99 -5.71 -13.78 -4.45
N GLY A 100 -4.79 -13.99 -5.39
CA GLY A 100 -4.32 -15.33 -5.75
C GLY A 100 -5.30 -16.11 -6.62
N LEU A 101 -6.07 -15.46 -7.50
CA LEU A 101 -7.06 -16.13 -8.37
C LEU A 101 -6.46 -17.25 -9.23
N SER A 102 -5.17 -17.19 -9.56
CA SER A 102 -4.43 -18.24 -10.27
C SER A 102 -3.97 -19.40 -9.37
N LYS A 103 -4.17 -19.30 -8.04
CA LYS A 103 -3.81 -20.32 -7.05
C LYS A 103 -5.02 -21.19 -6.69
N PRO A 104 -4.80 -22.40 -6.13
CA PRO A 104 -5.88 -23.22 -5.59
C PRO A 104 -6.73 -22.43 -4.59
N LYS A 105 -8.04 -22.73 -4.51
CA LYS A 105 -8.99 -22.01 -3.63
C LYS A 105 -8.53 -21.94 -2.17
N SER A 106 -7.83 -22.97 -1.68
CA SER A 106 -7.28 -23.02 -0.31
C SER A 106 -6.19 -21.97 -0.02
N GLN A 107 -5.58 -21.40 -1.07
CA GLN A 107 -4.55 -20.36 -0.97
C GLN A 107 -5.09 -18.97 -1.31
N GLN A 108 -6.35 -18.87 -1.72
CA GLN A 108 -7.01 -17.61 -2.02
C GLN A 108 -7.46 -16.93 -0.72
N TYR A 109 -7.35 -15.61 -0.67
CA TYR A 109 -7.75 -14.83 0.49
C TYR A 109 -8.21 -13.44 0.08
N THR A 110 -9.00 -12.80 0.95
CA THR A 110 -9.49 -11.45 0.71
C THR A 110 -8.35 -10.45 0.73
N ALA A 111 -8.36 -9.49 -0.20
CA ALA A 111 -7.39 -8.40 -0.30
C ALA A 111 -8.06 -7.16 -0.93
N LEU A 112 -7.31 -6.07 -1.10
CA LEU A 112 -7.74 -5.00 -1.99
C LEU A 112 -7.19 -5.25 -3.38
N VAL A 113 -8.10 -5.36 -4.34
CA VAL A 113 -7.78 -5.57 -5.74
C VAL A 113 -8.02 -4.32 -6.56
N GLN A 114 -7.28 -4.19 -7.66
CA GLN A 114 -7.43 -3.12 -8.61
C GLN A 114 -8.89 -3.01 -9.10
N ALA A 115 -9.47 -1.80 -9.04
CA ALA A 115 -10.83 -1.52 -9.49
C ALA A 115 -10.91 -0.65 -10.75
N ALA A 116 -9.81 0.01 -11.12
CA ALA A 116 -9.64 0.74 -12.38
C ALA A 116 -8.18 0.65 -12.84
N GLU A 117 -7.86 1.02 -14.08
CA GLU A 117 -6.48 1.03 -14.58
C GLU A 117 -5.54 1.85 -13.68
N VAL A 118 -4.30 1.38 -13.57
CA VAL A 118 -3.24 2.08 -12.83
C VAL A 118 -2.06 2.32 -13.75
N THR A 119 -1.29 3.38 -13.48
CA THR A 119 -0.01 3.59 -14.13
C THR A 119 1.11 3.07 -13.24
N VAL A 120 1.95 2.22 -13.79
CA VAL A 120 3.19 1.77 -13.16
C VAL A 120 4.38 2.36 -13.91
N ILE A 121 5.51 2.51 -13.24
CA ILE A 121 6.81 2.73 -13.87
C ILE A 121 7.50 1.37 -13.90
N ARG A 122 7.80 0.88 -15.10
CA ARG A 122 8.57 -0.35 -15.32
C ARG A 122 10.05 -0.05 -15.32
N ASP A 123 10.81 -0.79 -14.49
CA ASP A 123 12.25 -0.63 -14.40
C ASP A 123 12.90 -0.76 -15.79
N GLY A 124 13.59 0.30 -16.24
CA GLY A 124 14.30 0.34 -17.51
C GLY A 124 13.41 0.41 -18.76
N GLU A 125 12.09 0.59 -18.62
CA GLU A 125 11.14 0.65 -19.75
C GLU A 125 10.23 1.88 -19.72
N GLY A 126 9.96 2.46 -18.54
CA GLY A 126 9.16 3.68 -18.40
C GLY A 126 7.71 3.43 -18.01
N PRO A 127 6.80 4.39 -18.23
CA PRO A 127 5.41 4.29 -17.78
C PRO A 127 4.59 3.27 -18.59
N ASP A 128 3.72 2.53 -17.92
CA ASP A 128 2.76 1.58 -18.51
C ASP A 128 1.43 1.66 -17.74
N THR A 129 0.29 1.67 -18.45
CA THR A 129 -1.05 1.84 -17.87
C THR A 129 -1.98 0.70 -18.25
N GLY A 130 -2.68 0.13 -17.27
CA GLY A 130 -3.62 -0.96 -17.52
C GLY A 130 -4.03 -1.72 -16.26
N MET A 131 -4.68 -2.86 -16.48
CA MET A 131 -5.10 -3.80 -15.42
C MET A 131 -4.04 -4.87 -15.18
N PHE A 132 -3.05 -4.58 -14.33
CA PHE A 132 -1.93 -5.51 -14.07
C PHE A 132 -2.11 -6.38 -12.82
N GLY A 133 -3.18 -6.17 -12.05
CA GLY A 133 -3.37 -6.85 -10.77
C GLY A 133 -2.44 -6.31 -9.67
N ILE A 134 -2.16 -5.00 -9.71
CA ILE A 134 -1.41 -4.29 -8.66
C ILE A 134 -2.31 -4.17 -7.42
N ASN A 135 -2.29 -5.19 -6.58
CA ASN A 135 -3.17 -5.33 -5.41
C ASN A 135 -2.51 -4.80 -4.14
N ILE A 136 -3.29 -4.60 -3.08
CA ILE A 136 -2.79 -4.45 -1.70
C ILE A 136 -3.12 -5.74 -0.95
N HIS A 137 -2.09 -6.53 -0.61
CA HIS A 137 -2.28 -7.87 -0.05
C HIS A 137 -1.32 -8.17 1.11
N ARG A 138 -1.47 -9.37 1.71
CA ARG A 138 -0.56 -9.85 2.76
C ARG A 138 0.81 -10.13 2.16
N GLY A 139 1.88 -9.58 2.73
CA GLY A 139 3.24 -9.92 2.35
C GLY A 139 3.79 -11.12 3.14
N GLY A 140 5.11 -11.23 3.27
CA GLY A 140 5.79 -12.33 3.95
C GLY A 140 6.48 -11.92 5.27
N ASN A 141 6.89 -12.92 6.06
CA ASN A 141 7.61 -12.70 7.33
C ASN A 141 9.11 -12.41 7.14
N SER A 142 9.66 -12.75 5.97
CA SER A 142 11.10 -12.63 5.65
C SER A 142 11.35 -11.98 4.28
N GLY A 143 10.29 -11.42 3.68
CA GLY A 143 10.30 -10.69 2.41
C GLY A 143 8.92 -10.10 2.15
N THR A 144 8.81 -9.12 1.26
CA THR A 144 7.53 -8.42 1.04
C THR A 144 6.63 -9.14 0.02
N SER A 145 7.16 -10.12 -0.72
CA SER A 145 6.40 -10.95 -1.68
C SER A 145 5.66 -10.15 -2.77
N SER A 146 6.22 -9.00 -3.15
CA SER A 146 5.67 -8.11 -4.17
C SER A 146 6.48 -8.13 -5.48
N LEU A 147 5.77 -8.27 -6.61
CA LEU A 147 6.29 -7.99 -7.96
C LEU A 147 5.72 -6.68 -8.54
N GLY A 148 5.21 -5.81 -7.67
CA GLY A 148 4.60 -4.51 -8.01
C GLY A 148 3.35 -4.19 -7.21
N CYS A 149 2.80 -5.18 -6.50
CA CYS A 149 1.77 -5.00 -5.48
C CYS A 149 2.28 -4.20 -4.28
N GLN A 150 1.35 -3.76 -3.45
CA GLN A 150 1.68 -3.23 -2.13
C GLN A 150 1.36 -4.30 -1.09
N THR A 151 2.12 -4.33 -0.01
CA THR A 151 1.92 -5.34 1.02
C THR A 151 1.97 -4.78 2.43
N ILE A 152 1.21 -5.43 3.30
CA ILE A 152 1.25 -5.23 4.75
C ILE A 152 1.84 -6.48 5.38
N HIS A 153 2.65 -6.31 6.42
CA HIS A 153 3.29 -7.41 7.12
C HIS A 153 2.23 -8.37 7.74
N PRO A 154 2.45 -9.71 7.73
CA PRO A 154 1.48 -10.68 8.25
C PRO A 154 0.94 -10.38 9.66
N SER A 155 1.78 -9.89 10.58
CA SER A 155 1.35 -9.56 11.95
C SER A 155 0.34 -8.40 12.03
N GLN A 156 0.17 -7.62 10.97
CA GLN A 156 -0.76 -6.49 10.90
C GLN A 156 -1.90 -6.72 9.91
N TRP A 157 -1.82 -7.78 9.11
CA TRP A 157 -2.71 -8.01 7.98
C TRP A 157 -4.18 -8.19 8.37
N GLU A 158 -4.47 -9.08 9.33
CA GLU A 158 -5.86 -9.38 9.72
C GLU A 158 -6.59 -8.14 10.26
N ALA A 159 -5.88 -7.31 11.04
CA ALA A 159 -6.40 -6.02 11.49
C ALA A 159 -6.68 -5.09 10.31
N PHE A 160 -5.71 -4.94 9.39
CA PHE A 160 -5.87 -4.10 8.20
C PHE A 160 -7.08 -4.50 7.36
N ILE A 161 -7.11 -5.73 6.85
CA ILE A 161 -8.15 -6.16 5.91
C ILE A 161 -9.52 -6.28 6.59
N GLY A 162 -9.56 -6.68 7.86
CA GLY A 162 -10.78 -6.73 8.65
C GLY A 162 -11.43 -5.37 8.82
N MET A 163 -10.64 -4.33 9.14
CA MET A 163 -11.15 -2.97 9.28
C MET A 163 -11.57 -2.37 7.95
N VAL A 164 -10.77 -2.52 6.89
CA VAL A 164 -11.15 -2.04 5.56
C VAL A 164 -12.51 -2.61 5.13
N ARG A 165 -12.71 -3.92 5.30
CA ARG A 165 -13.98 -4.58 4.96
C ARG A 165 -15.15 -4.08 5.81
N SER A 166 -14.96 -4.01 7.13
CA SER A 166 -16.01 -3.59 8.06
C SER A 166 -16.45 -2.16 7.79
N GLU A 167 -15.48 -1.26 7.62
CA GLU A 167 -15.71 0.17 7.44
C GLU A 167 -16.29 0.46 6.06
N SER A 168 -15.78 -0.17 4.99
CA SER A 168 -16.34 0.01 3.65
C SER A 168 -17.77 -0.54 3.56
N ALA A 169 -18.07 -1.66 4.21
CA ALA A 169 -19.42 -2.20 4.28
C ALA A 169 -20.37 -1.26 5.05
N ARG A 170 -19.94 -0.72 6.19
CA ARG A 170 -20.73 0.24 6.99
C ARG A 170 -21.09 1.49 6.18
N GLN A 171 -20.17 1.96 5.34
CA GLN A 171 -20.38 3.13 4.48
C GLN A 171 -21.02 2.78 3.11
N ASN A 172 -21.41 1.51 2.89
CA ASN A 172 -21.90 1.00 1.60
C ASN A 172 -20.98 1.37 0.41
N GLN A 173 -19.68 1.44 0.67
CA GLN A 173 -18.67 1.96 -0.24
C GLN A 173 -17.99 0.81 -0.99
N ARG A 174 -18.18 0.75 -2.31
CA ARG A 174 -17.62 -0.31 -3.17
C ARG A 174 -16.18 -0.04 -3.62
N ILE A 175 -15.86 1.23 -3.84
CA ILE A 175 -14.54 1.69 -4.26
C ILE A 175 -13.84 2.30 -3.06
N ILE A 176 -12.60 1.90 -2.82
CA ILE A 176 -11.73 2.43 -1.77
C ILE A 176 -10.62 3.19 -2.49
N PRO A 177 -10.64 4.54 -2.46
CA PRO A 177 -9.56 5.31 -3.03
C PRO A 177 -8.26 5.05 -2.27
N TYR A 178 -7.17 4.97 -3.01
CA TYR A 178 -5.82 4.81 -2.49
C TYR A 178 -4.93 5.91 -3.06
N LEU A 179 -4.56 6.87 -2.23
CA LEU A 179 -3.55 7.87 -2.57
C LEU A 179 -2.18 7.30 -2.26
N LEU A 180 -1.28 7.21 -3.24
CA LEU A 180 0.13 6.93 -3.04
C LEU A 180 0.97 8.20 -3.26
N THR A 181 1.77 8.56 -2.27
CA THR A 181 2.63 9.75 -2.27
C THR A 181 3.98 9.47 -1.59
N GLU A 182 4.80 10.51 -1.45
CA GLU A 182 6.14 10.51 -0.80
C GLU A 182 6.15 11.53 0.35
#